data_AF-A0A1H4H6T3-F1
#
_entry.id   AF-A0A1H4H6T3-F1
#
_cell.length_a   1.000
_cell.length_b   1.000
_cell.length_c   1.000
_cell.angle_alpha   90.00
_cell.angle_beta   90.00
_cell.angle_gamma   90.00
#
_symmetry.space_group_name_H-M   'P 1'
#
loop_
_entity.id
_entity.type
_entity.pdbx_description
1 polymer ?
#
loop_
_entity_poly.entity_id
_entity_poly.type
_entity_poly.pdbx_seq_one_letter_code
_entity_poly.pdbx_strand_id
1 'polypeptide(L)' 'MYVIKVKGIAKIPDYVQLRDDKFTLLAYFRVDRPDKSLDKLGLGHKLPYIMDLVKELPFGQIAKLDI' A
#
# COMPACT_ATOMS: atom_id res chain seq x y z
N MET A 1 -11.08 -2.84 -2.74
CA MET A 1 -9.90 -2.28 -2.04
C MET A 1 -9.09 -1.36 -2.96
N TYR A 2 -8.36 -0.42 -2.36
CA TYR A 2 -7.52 0.53 -3.07
C TYR A 2 -6.11 0.60 -2.46
N VAL A 3 -5.13 0.92 -3.30
CA VAL A 3 -3.75 1.20 -2.89
C VAL A 3 -3.35 2.62 -3.28
N ILE A 4 -2.59 3.28 -2.41
CA ILE A 4 -2.08 4.64 -2.62
C ILE A 4 -0.60 4.68 -2.25
N LYS A 5 0.23 5.22 -3.13
CA LYS A 5 1.64 5.50 -2.85
C LYS A 5 1.81 6.94 -2.40
N VAL A 6 2.31 7.15 -1.19
CA VAL A 6 2.46 8.48 -0.58
C VAL A 6 3.94 8.81 -0.45
N LYS A 7 4.30 10.01 -0.96
CA LYS A 7 5.67 10.50 -0.93
C LYS A 7 6.00 11.03 0.45
N GLY A 8 7.07 10.52 1.04
CA GLY A 8 7.64 11.07 2.25
C GLY A 8 8.33 12.41 1.99
N ILE A 9 8.41 13.25 3.01
CA ILE A 9 9.14 14.52 2.95
C ILE A 9 10.37 14.47 3.86
N ALA A 10 11.50 15.02 3.38
CA ALA A 10 12.77 15.08 4.10
C ALA A 10 13.21 13.72 4.69
N LYS A 11 13.07 13.54 6.01
CA LYS A 11 13.48 12.33 6.74
C LYS A 11 12.38 11.26 6.81
N ILE A 12 11.17 11.57 6.35
CA ILE A 12 10.06 10.63 6.36
C ILE A 12 10.16 9.77 5.09
N PRO A 13 10.15 8.43 5.20
CA PRO A 13 10.19 7.54 4.04
C PRO A 13 8.88 7.54 3.26
N ASP A 14 8.89 6.92 2.08
CA ASP A 14 7.69 6.70 1.28
C ASP A 14 6.84 5.57 1.87
N TYR A 15 5.52 5.70 1.71
CA TYR A 15 4.57 4.74 2.26
C TYR A 15 3.55 4.26 1.22
N VAL A 16 3.01 3.09 1.52
CA VAL A 16 1.86 2.48 0.88
C VAL A 16 0.69 2.52 1.85
N GLN A 17 -0.46 2.96 1.37
CA GLN A 17 -1.72 2.87 2.09
C GLN A 17 -2.63 1.87 1.39
N LEU A 18 -3.25 0.98 2.16
CA LEU A 18 -4.34 0.13 1.70
C LEU A 18 -5.64 0.61 2.32
N ARG A 19 -6.66 0.71 1.47
CA ARG A 19 -7.98 1.19 1.86
C ARG A 19 -9.08 0.24 1.42
N ASP A 20 -10.15 0.18 2.20
CA ASP A 20 -11.38 -0.52 1.81
C ASP A 20 -12.19 0.30 0.79
N ASP A 21 -13.37 -0.19 0.41
CA ASP A 21 -14.23 0.47 -0.56
C ASP A 21 -14.91 1.75 -0.04
N LYS A 22 -14.91 1.95 1.29
CA LYS A 22 -15.32 3.19 1.96
C LYS A 22 -14.12 4.13 2.21
N PHE A 23 -12.96 3.82 1.64
CA PHE A 23 -11.69 4.50 1.84
C PHE A 23 -11.18 4.50 3.30
N THR A 24 -11.63 3.58 4.16
CA THR A 24 -11.06 3.36 5.49
C THR A 24 -9.64 2.84 5.37
N LEU A 25 -8.70 3.38 6.16
CA LEU A 25 -7.32 2.91 6.17
C LEU A 25 -7.24 1.53 6.84
N LEU A 26 -6.84 0.51 6.06
CA LEU A 26 -6.69 -0.87 6.54
C LEU A 26 -5.25 -1.19 6.93
N ALA A 27 -4.28 -0.73 6.13
CA ALA A 27 -2.86 -0.92 6.40
C ALA A 27 -2.03 0.26 5.89
N TYR A 28 -0.91 0.49 6.58
CA TYR A 28 0.03 1.56 6.29
C TYR A 28 1.45 1.05 6.54
N PHE A 29 2.28 1.01 5.51
CA PHE A 29 3.64 0.49 5.62
C PHE A 29 4.59 1.17 4.64
N ARG A 30 5.89 1.07 4.91
CA ARG A 30 6.90 1.71 4.06
C ARG A 30 7.11 0.94 2.76
N VAL A 31 7.38 1.65 1.68
CA VAL A 31 7.67 1.02 0.37
C VAL A 31 8.90 0.11 0.43
N ASP A 32 9.93 0.52 1.18
CA ASP A 32 11.20 -0.21 1.30
C ASP A 32 11.23 -1.26 2.42
N ARG A 33 10.20 -1.27 3.28
CA ARG A 33 10.02 -2.26 4.33
C ARG A 33 8.54 -2.66 4.39
N PRO A 34 8.09 -3.54 3.46
CA PRO A 34 6.73 -4.05 3.51
C PRO A 34 6.52 -4.78 4.83
N ASP A 35 5.50 -4.34 5.56
CA ASP A 35 5.21 -4.80 6.91
C ASP A 35 4.29 -6.03 6.89
N LYS A 36 4.35 -6.84 7.95
CA LYS A 36 3.42 -7.95 8.22
C LYS A 36 2.00 -7.48 8.56
N SER A 37 1.71 -6.18 8.45
CA SER A 37 0.37 -5.63 8.61
C SER A 37 -0.63 -6.24 7.62
N LEU A 38 -0.16 -6.66 6.44
CA LEU A 38 -0.94 -7.42 5.46
C LEU A 38 -1.35 -8.82 5.93
N ASP A 39 -0.52 -9.49 6.73
CA ASP A 39 -0.84 -10.83 7.27
C ASP A 39 -2.07 -10.78 8.18
N LYS A 40 -2.20 -9.71 8.97
CA LYS A 40 -3.37 -9.48 9.85
C LYS A 40 -4.67 -9.28 9.09
N LEU A 41 -4.58 -8.89 7.82
CA LEU A 41 -5.72 -8.71 6.92
C LEU A 41 -6.00 -9.99 6.09
N GLY A 42 -5.24 -11.07 6.28
CA GLY A 42 -5.31 -12.27 5.44
C GLY A 42 -4.71 -12.08 4.04
N LEU A 43 -4.03 -10.96 3.80
CA LEU A 43 -3.51 -10.54 2.49
C LEU A 43 -2.00 -10.72 2.34
N GLY A 44 -1.34 -11.40 3.28
CA GLY A 44 0.11 -11.67 3.23
C GLY A 44 0.56 -12.28 1.89
N HIS A 45 -0.20 -13.23 1.37
CA HIS A 45 0.05 -13.88 0.09
C HIS A 45 -0.12 -12.95 -1.14
N LYS A 46 -0.80 -11.82 -0.99
CA LYS A 46 -0.98 -10.79 -2.04
C LYS A 46 0.09 -9.70 -1.98
N LEU A 47 0.99 -9.71 -0.99
CA LEU A 47 2.06 -8.70 -0.86
C LEU A 47 2.88 -8.54 -2.15
N PRO A 48 3.36 -9.60 -2.85
CA PRO A 48 4.11 -9.43 -4.09
C PRO A 48 3.32 -8.68 -5.17
N TYR A 49 2.04 -9.04 -5.36
CA TYR A 49 1.13 -8.38 -6.31
C TYR A 49 0.94 -6.90 -5.99
N ILE A 50 0.67 -6.57 -4.72
CA ILE A 50 0.49 -5.18 -4.29
C ILE A 50 1.77 -4.38 -4.50
N MET A 51 2.93 -4.95 -4.18
CA MET A 51 4.22 -4.26 -4.31
C MET A 51 4.62 -4.03 -5.77
N ASP A 52 4.32 -4.96 -6.66
CA ASP A 52 4.58 -4.77 -8.10
C ASP A 52 3.71 -3.65 -8.67
N LEU A 53 2.44 -3.56 -8.28
CA LEU A 53 1.58 -2.43 -8.64
C LEU A 53 2.10 -1.10 -8.07
N VAL A 54 2.56 -1.09 -6.81
CA VAL A 54 3.11 0.11 -6.14
C VAL A 54 4.40 0.62 -6.79
N LYS A 55 5.22 -0.25 -7.37
CA LYS A 55 6.44 0.18 -8.08
C LYS A 55 6.10 1.10 -9.25
N GLU A 56 5.10 0.71 -10.04
CA GLU A 56 4.63 1.45 -11.22
C GLU A 56 3.71 2.63 -10.88
N LEU A 57 3.10 2.64 -9.68
CA LEU A 57 2.17 3.68 -9.27
C LEU A 57 2.89 5.01 -8.97
N PRO A 58 2.50 6.13 -9.60
CA PRO A 58 3.00 7.45 -9.25
C PRO A 58 2.53 7.89 -7.87
N PHE A 59 3.31 8.76 -7.22
CA PHE A 59 2.93 9.30 -5.91
C PHE A 59 1.64 10.12 -5.98
N GLY A 60 0.77 9.94 -4.99
CA GLY A 60 -0.52 10.61 -4.89
C GLY A 60 -1.63 10.00 -5.75
N GLN A 61 -1.32 8.97 -6.54
CA GLN A 61 -2.33 8.25 -7.32
C GLN A 61 -2.93 7.08 -6.54
N ILE A 62 -4.19 6.78 -6.85
CA ILE A 62 -4.97 5.69 -6.28
C ILE A 62 -5.17 4.64 -7.37
N ALA A 63 -4.84 3.38 -7.06
CA ALA A 63 -5.16 2.26 -7.91
C ALA A 63 -6.13 1.30 -7.20
N LYS A 64 -7.08 0.74 -7.95
CA LYS A 64 -7.97 -0.31 -7.45
C LYS A 64 -7.21 -1.63 -7.45
N LEU A 65 -7.37 -2.41 -6.38
CA LEU A 65 -6.83 -3.77 -6.29
C LEU A 65 -7.92 -4.77 -6.67
N ASP A 66 -7.57 -5.75 -7.50
CA ASP A 66 -8.40 -6.90 -7.84
C ASP A 66 -8.02 -8.09 -6.96
N ILE A 67 -8.59 -8.13 -5.75
CA ILE A 67 -8.30 -9.09 -4.67
C ILE A 67 -9.54 -9.45 -3.88
#